data_AF-A0A453JH77-F1
#
_entry.id   AF-A0A453JH77-F1
#
_cell.length_a   1.000
_cell.length_b   1.000
_cell.length_c   1.000
_cell.angle_alpha   90.00
_cell.angle_beta   90.00
_cell.angle_gamma   90.00
#
_symmetry.space_group_name_H-M   'P 1'
#
loop_
_entity.id
_entity.type
_entity.pdbx_description
1 polymer ?
#
loop_
_entity_poly.entity_id
_entity_poly.type
_entity_poly.pdbx_seq_one_letter_code
_entity_poly.pdbx_strand_id
1 'polypeptide(L)'
;QEFRHIARLRLLHLKRATPNPGQFTVLVRGIPKTKKESCSSAVDDFFTKYHASSYLFHQIVYKTGKVQKIMTGAKKACRKLKNFTDTTVDQSCKAITYRCCLCGASSNSFQLLPTDEVVPSRGKVDLDDSSLNIDNE
;
A
#
# COMPACT_ATOMS: atom_id res chain seq x y z
N GLN A 1 30.03 30.46 -19.91
CA GLN A 1 30.62 30.11 -18.60
C GLN A 1 29.62 29.40 -17.69
N GLU A 2 28.35 29.83 -17.67
CA GLU A 2 27.25 29.27 -16.88
C GLU A 2 27.07 27.74 -16.93
N PHE A 3 27.10 27.12 -18.11
CA PHE A 3 26.94 25.66 -18.21
C PHE A 3 27.99 24.90 -17.38
N ARG A 4 29.25 25.32 -17.44
CA ARG A 4 30.35 24.71 -16.69
C ARG A 4 30.16 24.87 -15.19
N HIS A 5 29.64 26.03 -14.76
CA HIS A 5 29.33 26.29 -13.36
C HIS A 5 28.19 25.37 -12.87
N ILE A 6 27.08 25.30 -13.59
CA ILE A 6 25.93 24.44 -13.27
C ILE A 6 26.32 22.96 -13.27
N ALA A 7 27.11 22.51 -14.24
CA ALA A 7 27.59 21.13 -14.31
C ALA A 7 28.44 20.74 -13.09
N ARG A 8 29.31 21.65 -12.62
CA ARG A 8 30.10 21.45 -11.39
C ARG A 8 29.21 21.34 -10.15
N LEU A 9 28.21 22.22 -10.01
CA LEU A 9 27.26 22.16 -8.90
C LEU A 9 26.45 20.85 -8.91
N ARG A 10 25.99 20.40 -10.09
CA ARG A 10 25.31 19.10 -10.25
C ARG A 10 26.19 17.93 -9.83
N LEU A 11 27.46 17.93 -10.23
CA LEU A 11 28.40 16.88 -9.83
C LEU A 11 28.63 16.86 -8.31
N LEU A 12 28.81 18.04 -7.69
CA LEU A 12 28.98 18.15 -6.25
C LEU A 12 27.74 17.63 -5.50
N HIS A 13 26.55 17.94 -6.01
CA HIS A 13 25.29 17.46 -5.48
C HIS A 13 25.18 15.93 -5.57
N LEU A 14 25.47 15.34 -6.74
CA LEU A 14 25.44 13.89 -6.94
C LEU A 14 26.41 13.15 -6.01
N LYS A 15 27.60 13.70 -5.76
CA LYS A 15 28.61 13.09 -4.86
C LYS A 15 28.22 13.16 -3.38
N ARG A 16 27.44 14.17 -2.98
CA ARG A 16 27.02 14.38 -1.58
C ARG A 16 25.61 13.84 -1.28
N ALA A 17 24.88 13.45 -2.31
CA ALA A 17 23.53 12.93 -2.16
C ALA A 17 23.54 11.64 -1.34
N THR A 18 22.54 11.48 -0.49
CA THR A 18 22.30 10.20 0.19
C THR A 18 21.91 9.12 -0.82
N PRO A 19 22.20 7.84 -0.53
CA PRO A 19 21.79 6.74 -1.39
C PRO A 19 20.29 6.80 -1.67
N ASN A 20 19.93 6.83 -2.95
CA ASN A 20 18.54 6.86 -3.41
C ASN A 20 18.30 5.61 -4.27
N PRO A 21 17.18 4.87 -4.09
CA PRO A 21 16.82 3.75 -4.94
C PRO A 21 16.89 4.04 -6.44
N GLY A 22 16.59 5.28 -6.87
CA GLY A 22 16.70 5.72 -8.26
C GLY A 22 18.11 5.70 -8.84
N GLN A 23 19.17 5.68 -8.01
CA GLN A 23 20.56 5.52 -8.45
C GLN A 23 20.90 4.08 -8.81
N PHE A 24 20.14 3.10 -8.29
CA PHE A 24 20.37 1.67 -8.46
C PHE A 24 19.27 0.98 -9.28
N THR A 25 18.25 1.72 -9.70
CA THR A 25 17.09 1.18 -10.44
C THR A 25 17.07 1.70 -11.86
N VAL A 26 16.93 0.79 -12.83
CA VAL A 26 16.79 1.13 -14.24
C VAL A 26 15.38 0.82 -14.73
N LEU A 27 14.84 1.69 -15.58
CA LEU A 27 13.54 1.47 -16.22
C LEU A 27 13.73 0.77 -17.57
N VAL A 28 13.35 -0.50 -17.63
CA VAL A 28 13.39 -1.31 -18.86
C VAL A 28 12.03 -1.23 -19.57
N ARG A 29 12.04 -0.92 -20.87
CA ARG A 29 10.83 -0.84 -21.72
C ARG A 29 11.04 -1.64 -23.00
N GLY A 30 9.95 -1.98 -23.68
CA GLY A 30 10.03 -2.69 -24.96
C GLY A 30 10.43 -4.16 -24.85
N ILE A 31 10.13 -4.80 -23.71
CA ILE A 31 10.42 -6.22 -23.49
C ILE A 31 9.64 -7.06 -24.53
N PRO A 32 10.32 -7.89 -25.35
CA PRO A 32 9.66 -8.74 -26.34
C PRO A 32 8.68 -9.70 -25.68
N LYS A 33 7.49 -9.86 -26.27
CA LYS A 33 6.51 -10.84 -25.79
C LYS A 33 6.75 -12.18 -26.46
N THR A 34 7.09 -13.17 -25.66
CA THR A 34 7.23 -14.57 -26.08
C THR A 34 6.00 -15.37 -25.60
N LYS A 35 5.62 -16.42 -26.34
CA LYS A 35 4.48 -17.29 -25.96
C LYS A 35 4.84 -18.32 -24.89
N LYS A 36 6.13 -18.56 -24.67
CA LYS A 36 6.66 -19.70 -23.90
C LYS A 36 6.93 -19.36 -22.43
N GLU A 37 7.22 -18.11 -22.13
CA GLU A 37 7.69 -17.65 -20.82
C GLU A 37 6.95 -16.38 -20.38
N SER A 38 6.93 -16.13 -19.08
CA SER A 38 6.39 -14.89 -18.54
C SER A 38 7.36 -13.74 -18.78
N CYS A 39 6.84 -12.50 -18.83
CA CYS A 39 7.69 -11.30 -18.90
C CYS A 39 8.71 -11.24 -17.73
N SER A 40 8.29 -11.69 -16.55
CA SER A 40 9.15 -11.75 -15.36
C SER A 40 10.32 -12.72 -15.56
N SER A 41 10.04 -13.94 -16.04
CA SER A 41 11.05 -14.95 -16.34
C SER A 41 12.04 -14.47 -17.40
N ALA A 42 11.54 -13.87 -18.49
CA ALA A 42 12.40 -13.35 -19.56
C ALA A 42 13.36 -12.25 -19.06
N VAL A 43 12.89 -11.37 -18.16
CA VAL A 43 13.73 -10.34 -17.53
C VAL A 43 14.74 -10.99 -16.59
N ASP A 44 14.30 -11.93 -15.77
CA ASP A 44 15.15 -12.61 -14.80
C ASP A 44 16.30 -13.38 -15.49
N ASP A 45 15.98 -14.16 -16.52
CA ASP A 45 16.96 -14.90 -17.32
C ASP A 45 17.96 -13.97 -18.00
N PHE A 46 17.50 -12.85 -18.56
CA PHE A 46 18.36 -11.87 -19.23
C PHE A 46 19.36 -11.25 -18.25
N PHE A 47 18.88 -10.70 -17.13
CA PHE A 47 19.76 -10.00 -16.19
C PHE A 47 20.63 -10.96 -15.39
N THR A 48 20.16 -12.16 -15.08
CA THR A 48 20.99 -13.21 -14.48
C THR A 48 22.08 -13.64 -15.44
N LYS A 49 21.80 -13.76 -16.75
CA LYS A 49 22.80 -14.18 -17.74
C LYS A 49 23.87 -13.12 -18.02
N TYR A 50 23.46 -11.85 -18.20
CA TYR A 50 24.37 -10.80 -18.67
C TYR A 50 24.86 -9.84 -17.58
N HIS A 51 24.18 -9.80 -16.42
CA HIS A 51 24.44 -8.83 -15.35
C HIS A 51 24.44 -9.49 -13.96
N ALA A 52 24.79 -10.78 -13.87
CA ALA A 52 24.73 -11.61 -12.65
C ALA A 52 25.31 -10.93 -11.41
N SER A 53 26.46 -10.26 -11.53
CA SER A 53 27.18 -9.66 -10.40
C SER A 53 26.50 -8.43 -9.80
N SER A 54 25.60 -7.77 -10.55
CA SER A 54 24.94 -6.51 -10.15
C SER A 54 23.42 -6.59 -10.11
N TYR A 55 22.85 -7.66 -10.66
CA TYR A 55 21.42 -7.87 -10.68
C TYR A 55 20.94 -8.34 -9.30
N LEU A 56 19.92 -7.66 -8.76
CA LEU A 56 19.33 -8.00 -7.46
C LEU A 56 17.92 -8.57 -7.65
N PHE A 57 17.02 -7.79 -8.24
CA PHE A 57 15.67 -8.19 -8.57
C PHE A 57 15.06 -7.23 -9.59
N HIS A 58 13.87 -7.57 -10.09
CA HIS A 58 13.05 -6.69 -10.90
C HIS A 58 11.61 -6.61 -10.37
N GLN A 59 10.91 -5.55 -10.75
CA GLN A 59 9.48 -5.40 -10.48
C GLN A 59 8.74 -5.14 -11.79
N ILE A 60 7.80 -6.02 -12.15
CA ILE A 60 6.97 -5.82 -13.33
C ILE A 60 5.96 -4.70 -13.08
N VAL A 61 5.86 -3.78 -14.04
CA VAL A 61 4.92 -2.66 -14.03
C VAL A 61 3.65 -3.06 -14.77
N TYR A 62 2.52 -3.07 -14.05
CA TYR A 62 1.21 -3.42 -14.59
C TYR A 62 0.31 -2.19 -14.76
N LYS A 63 -0.59 -2.22 -15.74
CA LYS A 63 -1.65 -1.21 -15.88
C LYS A 63 -2.69 -1.40 -14.76
N THR A 64 -2.67 -0.52 -13.76
CA THR A 64 -3.50 -0.66 -12.55
C THR A 64 -4.87 0.03 -12.62
N GLY A 65 -5.29 0.59 -13.77
CA GLY A 65 -6.49 1.43 -13.85
C GLY A 65 -7.78 0.79 -13.27
N LYS A 66 -8.04 -0.49 -13.56
CA LYS A 66 -9.20 -1.21 -13.00
C LYS A 66 -9.05 -1.44 -11.48
N VAL A 67 -7.86 -1.84 -11.04
CA VAL A 67 -7.55 -2.10 -9.63
C VAL A 67 -7.66 -0.82 -8.80
N GLN A 68 -7.15 0.30 -9.32
CA GLN A 68 -7.24 1.62 -8.68
C GLN A 68 -8.70 2.07 -8.51
N LYS A 69 -9.56 1.83 -9.51
CA LYS A 69 -11.00 2.13 -9.41
C LYS A 69 -11.68 1.35 -8.29
N ILE A 70 -11.41 0.04 -8.21
CA ILE A 70 -11.95 -0.83 -7.16
C ILE A 70 -11.45 -0.38 -5.79
N MET A 71 -10.14 -0.17 -5.64
CA MET A 71 -9.51 0.29 -4.39
C MET A 71 -10.10 1.63 -3.92
N THR A 72 -10.32 2.57 -4.85
CA THR A 72 -10.91 3.87 -4.52
C THR A 72 -12.36 3.74 -4.07
N GLY A 73 -13.14 2.89 -4.75
CA GLY A 73 -14.52 2.57 -4.37
C GLY A 73 -14.59 1.94 -2.97
N ALA A 74 -13.77 0.94 -2.70
CA ALA A 74 -13.66 0.29 -1.40
C ALA A 74 -13.28 1.29 -0.30
N LYS A 75 -12.25 2.13 -0.51
CA LYS A 75 -11.88 3.20 0.44
C LYS A 75 -13.04 4.16 0.73
N LYS A 76 -13.85 4.51 -0.28
CA LYS A 76 -15.03 5.38 -0.10
C LYS A 76 -16.12 4.67 0.70
N ALA A 77 -16.39 3.40 0.44
CA ALA A 77 -17.35 2.61 1.19
C ALA A 77 -16.92 2.45 2.66
N CYS A 78 -15.66 2.08 2.92
CA CYS A 78 -15.13 1.95 4.28
C CYS A 78 -15.14 3.27 5.05
N ARG A 79 -14.83 4.41 4.42
CA ARG A 79 -14.94 5.72 5.07
C ARG A 79 -16.38 6.05 5.47
N LYS A 80 -17.34 5.76 4.60
CA LYS A 80 -18.75 5.93 4.96
C LYS A 80 -19.09 5.03 6.15
N LEU A 81 -18.64 3.77 6.14
CA LEU A 81 -18.91 2.81 7.22
C LEU A 81 -18.33 3.24 8.58
N LYS A 82 -17.08 3.72 8.62
CA LYS A 82 -16.45 4.22 9.86
C LYS A 82 -17.22 5.35 10.52
N ASN A 83 -17.83 6.24 9.71
CA ASN A 83 -18.65 7.31 10.25
C ASN A 83 -19.91 6.79 10.96
N PHE A 84 -20.38 5.56 10.68
CA PHE A 84 -21.55 4.95 11.33
C PHE A 84 -21.21 4.26 12.64
N THR A 85 -20.00 3.72 12.79
CA THR A 85 -19.56 3.07 14.04
C THR A 85 -19.28 4.08 15.14
N ASP A 86 -18.83 5.30 14.82
CA ASP A 86 -18.62 6.38 15.80
C ASP A 86 -19.92 7.06 16.26
N THR A 87 -21.05 6.86 15.56
CA THR A 87 -22.35 7.48 15.91
C THR A 87 -23.33 6.53 16.61
N THR A 88 -22.96 5.29 16.93
CA THR A 88 -23.83 4.35 17.63
C THR A 88 -23.11 3.56 18.73
N VAL A 89 -22.82 4.24 19.84
CA VAL A 89 -23.06 3.65 21.18
C VAL A 89 -23.97 4.62 21.94
N ASP A 90 -25.12 4.92 21.35
CA ASP A 90 -26.29 5.32 22.13
C ASP A 90 -27.37 4.27 21.83
N GLN A 91 -27.90 3.64 22.87
CA GLN A 91 -28.78 2.47 22.85
C GLN A 91 -30.19 2.73 22.29
N SER A 92 -30.33 3.76 21.45
CA SER A 92 -31.52 4.05 20.66
C SER A 92 -31.20 3.82 19.19
N CYS A 93 -31.26 2.56 18.74
CA CYS A 93 -31.10 2.16 17.34
C CYS A 93 -32.18 2.80 16.45
N LYS A 94 -32.01 4.06 16.05
CA LYS A 94 -32.79 4.65 14.95
C LYS A 94 -32.12 4.23 13.65
N ALA A 95 -32.79 3.34 12.92
CA ALA A 95 -32.34 2.88 11.60
C ALA A 95 -31.96 4.08 10.72
N ILE A 96 -30.72 4.11 10.23
CA ILE A 96 -30.25 5.17 9.34
C ILE A 96 -30.91 4.95 7.98
N THR A 97 -32.06 5.59 7.78
CA THR A 97 -32.77 5.60 6.50
C THR A 97 -32.02 6.49 5.51
N TYR A 98 -31.24 5.90 4.61
CA TYR A 98 -30.71 6.66 3.47
C TYR A 98 -31.87 6.97 2.53
N ARG A 99 -32.21 8.26 2.42
CA ARG A 99 -33.13 8.73 1.41
C ARG A 99 -32.42 8.71 0.05
N CYS A 100 -32.95 7.96 -0.90
CA CYS A 100 -32.43 7.92 -2.26
C CYS A 100 -32.55 9.31 -2.90
N CYS A 101 -31.43 9.90 -3.32
CA CYS A 101 -31.43 11.23 -3.94
C CYS A 101 -32.10 11.27 -5.33
N LEU A 102 -32.33 10.10 -5.96
CA LEU A 102 -32.96 10.00 -7.28
C LEU A 102 -34.49 9.84 -7.20
N CYS A 103 -35.01 9.09 -6.23
CA CYS A 103 -36.45 8.80 -6.12
C CYS A 103 -37.08 9.18 -4.77
N GLY A 104 -36.32 9.71 -3.81
CA GLY A 104 -36.82 10.15 -2.50
C GLY A 104 -37.22 9.02 -1.54
N ALA A 105 -37.24 7.76 -2.01
CA ALA A 105 -37.59 6.60 -1.19
C ALA A 105 -36.50 6.28 -0.15
N SER A 106 -36.92 5.83 1.02
CA SER A 106 -36.04 5.24 2.03
C SER A 106 -35.73 3.80 1.66
N SER A 107 -34.47 3.37 1.79
CA SER A 107 -34.11 1.96 1.67
C SER A 107 -33.75 1.35 3.02
N ASN A 108 -34.31 0.18 3.28
CA ASN A 108 -33.98 -0.75 4.37
C ASN A 108 -33.16 -1.96 3.88
N SER A 109 -32.60 -1.90 2.67
CA SER A 109 -31.89 -3.02 2.03
C SER A 109 -30.50 -3.33 2.59
N PHE A 110 -29.92 -2.43 3.38
CA PHE A 110 -28.62 -2.65 4.01
C PHE A 110 -28.83 -3.03 5.47
N GLN A 111 -28.76 -4.32 5.75
CA GLN A 111 -28.64 -4.81 7.13
C GLN A 111 -27.16 -4.74 7.51
N LEU A 112 -26.83 -4.11 8.65
CA LEU A 112 -25.52 -4.28 9.25
C LEU A 112 -25.38 -5.77 9.58
N LEU A 113 -24.36 -6.42 9.02
CA LEU A 113 -23.95 -7.72 9.53
C LEU A 113 -23.51 -7.52 10.99
N PRO A 114 -23.89 -8.41 11.91
CA PRO A 114 -23.40 -8.36 13.28
C PRO A 114 -21.88 -8.23 13.24
N THR A 115 -21.35 -7.18 13.85
CA THR A 115 -19.93 -7.17 14.15
C THR A 115 -19.85 -8.13 15.32
N ASP A 116 -19.54 -9.40 15.07
CA ASP A 116 -19.20 -10.31 16.16
C ASP A 116 -18.12 -9.59 16.96
N GLU A 117 -18.44 -9.27 18.21
CA GLU A 117 -17.57 -8.54 19.07
C GLU A 117 -16.26 -9.32 19.14
N VAL A 118 -15.21 -8.79 18.51
CA VAL A 118 -13.87 -9.08 19.00
C VAL A 118 -13.83 -8.41 20.35
N VAL A 119 -14.25 -9.16 21.37
CA VAL A 119 -14.13 -8.81 22.77
C VAL A 119 -12.70 -8.33 22.95
N PRO A 120 -12.46 -7.05 23.24
CA PRO A 120 -11.16 -6.64 23.75
C PRO A 120 -11.10 -7.31 25.11
N SER A 121 -10.34 -8.40 25.22
CA SER A 121 -9.99 -8.96 26.51
C SER A 121 -9.35 -7.85 27.32
N ARG A 122 -10.12 -7.23 28.22
CA ARG A 122 -9.62 -6.39 29.30
C ARG A 122 -8.85 -7.32 30.23
N GLY A 123 -7.65 -7.69 29.83
CA GLY A 123 -6.62 -8.16 30.74
C GLY A 123 -6.20 -6.97 31.59
N LYS A 124 -6.38 -7.10 32.90
CA LYS A 124 -5.96 -6.12 33.89
C LYS A 124 -4.48 -5.78 33.68
N VAL A 125 -4.18 -4.49 33.72
CA VAL A 125 -2.83 -4.00 34.01
C VAL A 125 -2.60 -4.27 35.49
N ASP A 126 -1.90 -5.35 35.80
CA ASP A 126 -1.16 -5.45 37.05
C ASP A 126 0.30 -5.22 36.67
N LEU A 127 0.83 -4.07 37.10
CA LEU A 127 2.27 -3.84 37.16
C LEU A 127 2.86 -4.87 38.13
N ASP A 128 3.78 -5.69 37.66
CA ASP A 128 4.88 -6.14 38.49
C ASP A 128 6.17 -6.15 37.67
N ASP A 129 7.18 -5.57 38.28
CA ASP A 129 8.53 -5.32 37.81
C ASP A 129 9.37 -6.56 38.15
N SER A 130 9.91 -7.23 37.14
CA SER A 130 11.10 -8.05 37.34
C SER A 130 11.86 -8.23 36.04
N SER A 131 12.90 -7.41 35.96
CA SER A 131 14.06 -7.55 35.09
C SER A 131 14.71 -8.93 35.23
N LEU A 132 14.95 -9.62 34.11
CA LEU A 132 16.05 -10.59 33.98
C LEU A 132 16.59 -10.58 32.55
N ASN A 133 17.88 -10.24 32.48
CA ASN A 133 18.77 -10.34 31.32
C ASN A 133 18.80 -11.78 30.79
N ILE A 134 18.90 -11.92 29.47
CA ILE A 134 19.53 -13.10 28.86
C ILE A 134 20.57 -12.58 27.87
N ASP A 135 21.81 -12.65 28.33
CA ASP A 135 23.00 -12.70 27.47
C ASP A 135 23.06 -14.06 26.76
N ASN A 136 23.56 -14.01 25.51
CA ASN A 136 24.37 -15.02 24.80
C ASN A 136 23.82 -16.44 24.53
N GLU A 137 23.74 -16.78 23.23
CA GLU A 137 24.79 -17.56 22.54
C GLU A 137 24.91 -17.12 21.07
#